data_AF-A0A962EM25-F1
#
_entry.id   AF-A0A962EM25-F1
#
_cell.length_a   1.000
_cell.length_b   1.000
_cell.length_c   1.000
_cell.angle_alpha   90.00
_cell.angle_beta   90.00
_cell.angle_gamma   90.00
#
_symmetry.space_group_name_H-M   'P 1'
#
loop_
_entity.id
_entity.type
_entity.pdbx_description
1 polymer ?
#
loop_
_entity_poly.entity_id
_entity_poly.type
_entity_poly.pdbx_seq_one_letter_code
_entity_poly.pdbx_strand_id
1 'polypeptide(L)' 'MAYQCRDCSHKGRQFPGGSCPACGSFNIGLQKKKPEKIDEKARKPFRISLMGVLWLFWAVLVYRKYFM' A
#
# COMPACT_ATOMS: atom_id res chain seq x y z
N MET A 1 -5.42 1.63 -19.94
CA MET A 1 -6.71 2.28 -20.31
C MET A 1 -7.18 2.96 -19.03
N ALA A 2 -7.40 4.27 -19.02
CA ALA A 2 -7.36 5.04 -17.77
C ALA A 2 -8.70 5.08 -17.03
N TYR A 3 -9.82 4.96 -17.74
CA TYR A 3 -11.14 5.08 -17.13
C TYR A 3 -12.10 4.00 -17.69
N GLN A 4 -12.96 3.49 -16.81
CA GLN A 4 -14.00 2.51 -17.14
C GLN A 4 -15.34 2.97 -16.53
N CYS A 5 -16.39 3.01 -17.35
CA CYS A 5 -17.74 3.24 -16.87
C CYS A 5 -18.25 2.01 -16.12
N ARG A 6 -18.86 2.20 -14.95
CA ARG A 6 -19.36 1.09 -14.12
C ARG A 6 -20.68 0.51 -14.59
N ASP A 7 -21.50 1.28 -15.29
CA ASP A 7 -22.81 0.82 -15.79
C ASP A 7 -22.68 0.05 -17.10
N CYS A 8 -22.07 0.65 -18.12
CA CYS A 8 -21.93 0.03 -19.44
C CYS A 8 -20.59 -0.66 -19.70
N SER A 9 -19.70 -0.73 -18.70
CA SER A 9 -18.35 -1.32 -18.80
C SER A 9 -17.46 -0.74 -19.91
N HIS A 10 -17.85 0.39 -20.52
CA HIS A 10 -17.12 1.05 -21.59
C HIS A 10 -15.77 1.57 -21.09
N LYS A 11 -14.70 1.29 -21.83
CA LYS A 11 -13.31 1.65 -21.47
C LYS A 11 -12.81 2.74 -22.41
N GLY A 12 -12.41 3.87 -21.84
CA GLY A 12 -11.94 5.04 -22.60
C GLY A 12 -10.64 5.61 -22.05
N ARG A 13 -9.93 6.37 -22.88
CA ARG A 13 -8.77 7.18 -22.41
C ARG A 13 -9.23 8.45 -21.68
N GLN A 14 -10.36 9.02 -22.09
CA GLN A 14 -10.93 10.25 -21.56
C GLN A 14 -12.45 10.17 -21.61
N PHE A 15 -13.12 10.78 -20.64
CA PHE A 15 -14.56 10.94 -20.61
C PHE A 15 -14.86 12.44 -20.62
N PRO A 16 -15.19 13.05 -21.78
CA PRO A 16 -15.42 14.48 -21.88
C PRO A 16 -16.65 14.87 -21.03
N GLY A 17 -16.47 15.82 -20.11
CA GLY A 17 -17.53 16.27 -19.20
C GLY A 17 -17.86 15.32 -18.04
N GLY A 18 -17.03 14.30 -17.79
CA GLY A 18 -17.28 13.34 -16.70
C GLY A 18 -18.49 12.45 -16.95
N SER A 19 -18.92 12.31 -18.21
CA SER A 19 -20.02 11.42 -18.63
C SER A 19 -19.52 10.39 -19.65
N CYS A 20 -20.04 9.18 -19.55
CA CYS A 20 -19.72 8.10 -20.47
C CYS A 20 -20.36 8.34 -21.85
N PRO A 21 -19.61 8.43 -22.97
CA PRO A 21 -20.19 8.67 -24.29
C PRO A 21 -21.05 7.49 -24.79
N ALA A 22 -20.93 6.31 -24.16
CA ALA A 22 -21.69 5.12 -24.56
C ALA A 22 -23.04 4.99 -23.84
N CYS A 23 -23.17 5.50 -22.61
CA CYS A 23 -24.38 5.30 -21.80
C CYS A 23 -24.85 6.55 -21.04
N GLY A 24 -24.18 7.69 -21.17
CA GLY A 24 -24.53 8.95 -20.51
C GLY A 24 -24.37 8.94 -18.98
N SER A 25 -23.91 7.83 -18.40
CA SER A 25 -23.68 7.73 -16.95
C SER A 25 -22.44 8.49 -16.51
N PHE A 26 -22.54 9.16 -15.35
CA PHE A 26 -21.44 9.82 -14.66
C PHE A 26 -20.64 8.88 -13.75
N ASN A 27 -21.04 7.60 -13.65
CA ASN A 27 -20.43 6.62 -12.76
C ASN A 27 -19.16 6.02 -13.38
N ILE A 28 -18.15 6.87 -13.59
CA ILE A 28 -16.87 6.51 -14.20
C ILE A 28 -15.85 6.25 -13.09
N GLY A 29 -15.34 5.03 -13.04
CA GLY A 29 -14.16 4.73 -12.24
C GLY A 29 -12.90 4.97 -13.04
N LEU A 30 -11.84 5.53 -12.43
CA LEU A 30 -10.51 5.24 -12.95
C LEU A 30 -10.34 3.74 -12.94
N GLN A 31 -10.01 3.16 -14.10
CA GLN A 31 -9.48 1.81 -14.15
C GLN A 31 -8.02 1.90 -13.66
N LYS A 32 -7.85 2.24 -12.38
CA LYS A 32 -6.63 1.91 -11.67
C LYS A 32 -6.55 0.39 -11.85
N LYS A 33 -5.58 -0.08 -12.64
CA LYS A 33 -5.02 -1.41 -12.43
C LYS A 33 -4.97 -1.53 -10.91
N LYS A 34 -5.69 -2.51 -10.35
CA LYS A 34 -5.59 -2.91 -8.93
C LYS A 34 -4.18 -2.55 -8.51
N PRO A 35 -3.95 -1.67 -7.51
CA PRO A 35 -2.58 -1.36 -7.11
C PRO A 35 -1.95 -2.73 -6.94
N GLU A 36 -1.01 -3.02 -7.84
CA GLU A 36 -0.23 -4.22 -7.83
C GLU A 36 0.23 -4.28 -6.40
N LYS A 37 -0.24 -5.32 -5.68
CA LYS A 37 -0.03 -5.49 -4.24
C LYS A 37 1.36 -4.97 -4.00
N ILE A 38 1.46 -3.85 -3.29
CA ILE A 38 2.75 -3.27 -2.94
C ILE A 38 3.46 -4.46 -2.34
N ASP A 39 4.41 -5.02 -3.09
CA ASP A 39 5.20 -6.14 -2.63
C ASP A 39 5.77 -5.60 -1.34
N GLU A 40 5.20 -6.07 -0.24
CA GLU A 40 5.53 -5.64 1.10
C GLU A 40 6.92 -6.17 1.28
N LYS A 41 7.88 -5.38 0.78
CA LYS A 41 9.26 -5.72 0.53
C LYS A 41 9.74 -6.43 1.75
N ALA A 42 9.74 -7.78 1.69
CA ALA A 42 9.72 -8.65 2.85
C ALA A 42 10.74 -8.11 3.83
N ARG A 43 10.27 -7.39 4.86
CA ARG A 43 11.16 -6.63 5.75
C ARG A 43 11.96 -7.70 6.45
N LYS A 44 13.21 -7.87 6.00
CA LYS A 44 14.07 -8.98 6.41
C LYS A 44 13.98 -9.14 7.94
N PRO A 45 13.69 -10.34 8.47
CA PRO A 45 13.51 -10.60 9.90
C PRO A 45 14.74 -10.20 10.74
N PHE A 46 15.88 -9.96 10.06
CA PHE A 46 17.08 -9.36 10.62
C PHE A 46 16.84 -8.06 11.40
N ARG A 47 15.88 -7.20 11.00
CA ARG A 47 15.61 -5.96 11.75
C ARG A 47 15.06 -6.24 13.15
N ILE A 48 14.18 -7.23 13.28
CA ILE A 48 13.61 -7.61 14.59
C ILE A 48 14.67 -8.28 15.46
N SER A 49 15.48 -9.17 14.87
CA SER A 49 16.58 -9.83 15.58
C SER A 49 17.60 -8.81 16.11
N LEU A 50 18.03 -7.86 15.28
CA LEU A 50 18.96 -6.79 15.69
C LEU A 50 18.38 -5.95 16.84
N MET A 51 17.09 -5.62 16.77
CA MET A 51 16.43 -4.84 17.81
C MET A 51 16.36 -5.59 19.15
N GLY A 52 16.06 -6.89 19.12
CA GLY A 52 16.03 -7.74 20.30
C GLY A 52 17.41 -7.88 20.96
N VAL A 53 18.47 -8.07 20.16
CA VAL A 53 19.84 -8.13 20.68
C VAL A 53 20.26 -6.81 21.33
N LEU A 54 19.96 -5.67 20.70
CA LEU A 54 20.27 -4.35 21.28
C LEU A 54 19.56 -4.16 22.61
N TRP A 55 18.28 -4.54 22.71
CA TRP A 55 17.49 -4.42 23.93
C TRP A 55 18.02 -5.28 25.06
N LEU A 56 18.35 -6.55 24.78
CA LEU A 56 18.93 -7.45 25.78
C LEU A 56 20.29 -6.93 26.26
N PHE A 57 21.14 -6.46 25.34
CA PHE A 57 22.43 -5.90 25.69
C PHE A 57 22.30 -4.67 26.60
N TRP A 58 21.35 -3.79 26.28
CA TRP A 58 21.08 -2.60 27.08
C TRP A 58 20.52 -2.96 28.47
N ALA A 59 19.57 -3.89 28.54
CA ALA A 59 19.00 -4.37 29.80
C ALA A 59 20.07 -5.00 30.71
N VAL A 60 20.99 -5.79 30.14
CA VAL A 60 22.11 -6.40 30.89
C VAL A 60 23.05 -5.33 31.46
N LEU A 61 23.40 -4.31 30.67
CA LEU A 61 24.26 -3.22 31.13
C LEU A 61 23.62 -2.40 32.24
N VAL A 62 22.32 -2.08 32.10
CA VAL A 62 21.57 -1.36 33.12
C VAL A 62 21.47 -2.20 34.39
N TYR A 63 21.13 -3.48 34.28
CA TYR A 63 21.06 -4.37 35.44
C TYR A 63 22.41 -4.47 36.16
N ARG A 64 23.51 -4.64 35.42
CA ARG A 64 24.86 -4.62 35.99
C ARG A 64 25.24 -3.31 36.65
N LYS A 65 24.72 -2.18 36.21
CA LYS A 65 25.08 -0.86 36.76
C LYS A 65 24.28 -0.50 38.01
N TYR A 66 23.05 -0.99 38.12
CA TYR A 66 22.13 -0.66 39.20
C TYR A 66 22.01 -1.75 40.27
N PHE A 67 22.20 -3.01 39.90
CA PHE A 67 22.02 -4.16 40.78
C PHE A 67 23.34 -4.82 41.22
N MET A 68 24.46 -4.43 40.61
CA MET A 68 25.82 -4.86 40.93
C MET A 68 26.67 -3.65 41.29
#